data_AF-A0A708I1T6-F1
#
_entry.id   AF-A0A708I1T6-F1
#
_cell.length_a   1.000
_cell.length_b   1.000
_cell.length_c   1.000
_cell.angle_alpha   90.00
_cell.angle_beta   90.00
_cell.angle_gamma   90.00
#
_symmetry.space_group_name_H-M   'P 1'
#
loop_
_entity.id
_entity.type
_entity.pdbx_description
1 polymer ?
#
loop_
_entity_poly.entity_id
_entity_poly.type
_entity_poly.pdbx_seq_one_letter_code
_entity_poly.pdbx_strand_id
1 'polypeptide(L)'
;MNSADLSKILEEHKVWITSMRESGSRANLCGADLYGADLPDLTFVILGEKYFISITNGEYVRAGCQNHTVEEWRKYSKQEITEMDGRKALKFYPRLLSIIDFYLGAGEWPDWVKSDGEE
;
A
#
# COMPACT_ATOMS: atom_id res chain seq x y z
N MET A 1 -8.51 8.06 24.55
CA MET A 1 -9.24 8.82 23.52
C MET A 1 -10.64 8.21 23.43
N ASN A 2 -11.70 9.00 23.42
CA ASN A 2 -13.05 8.44 23.28
C ASN A 2 -13.45 8.35 21.78
N SER A 3 -14.54 7.65 21.47
CA SER A 3 -14.99 7.44 20.09
C SER A 3 -15.31 8.75 19.36
N ALA A 4 -15.84 9.77 20.06
CA ALA A 4 -16.20 11.04 19.45
C ALA A 4 -14.95 11.86 19.06
N ASP A 5 -13.91 11.84 19.90
CA ASP A 5 -12.63 12.47 19.61
C ASP A 5 -11.98 11.84 18.38
N LEU A 6 -12.00 10.50 18.29
CA LEU A 6 -11.47 9.78 17.13
C LEU A 6 -12.25 10.10 15.86
N SER A 7 -13.59 10.05 15.90
CA SER A 7 -14.42 10.40 14.74
C SER A 7 -14.12 11.81 14.24
N LYS A 8 -13.97 12.78 15.15
CA LYS A 8 -13.63 14.15 14.79
C LYS A 8 -12.25 14.24 14.12
N ILE A 9 -11.24 13.55 14.68
CA ILE A 9 -9.88 13.50 14.11
C ILE A 9 -9.91 12.90 12.70
N LEU A 10 -10.68 11.83 12.49
CA LEU A 10 -10.79 11.17 11.19
C LEU A 10 -11.51 12.05 10.16
N GLU A 11 -12.59 12.73 10.55
CA GLU A 11 -13.30 13.67 9.67
C GLU A 11 -12.41 14.86 9.26
N GLU A 12 -11.72 15.48 10.21
CA GLU A 12 -10.77 16.56 9.91
C GLU A 12 -9.62 16.08 9.01
N HIS A 13 -9.16 14.84 9.18
CA HIS A 13 -8.11 14.25 8.36
C HIS A 13 -8.58 13.94 6.94
N LYS A 14 -9.81 13.46 6.78
CA LYS A 14 -10.42 13.23 5.48
C LYS A 14 -10.53 14.53 4.68
N VAL A 15 -10.97 15.62 5.33
CA VAL A 15 -10.96 16.95 4.71
C VAL A 15 -9.54 17.33 4.29
N TRP A 16 -8.55 17.13 5.17
CA TRP A 16 -7.14 17.41 4.88
C TRP A 16 -6.58 16.65 3.67
N ILE A 17 -6.94 15.38 3.49
CA ILE A 17 -6.55 14.61 2.31
C ILE A 17 -7.25 15.12 1.05
N THR A 18 -8.57 15.24 1.10
CA THR A 18 -9.40 15.60 -0.07
C THR A 18 -9.18 17.03 -0.56
N SER A 19 -8.84 17.95 0.33
CA SER A 19 -8.54 19.34 -0.01
C SER A 19 -7.08 19.58 -0.38
N MET A 20 -6.29 18.52 -0.66
CA MET A 20 -4.86 18.64 -0.94
C MET A 20 -4.10 19.47 0.12
N ARG A 21 -4.44 19.27 1.41
CA ARG A 21 -3.83 19.94 2.57
C ARG A 21 -4.20 21.42 2.78
N GLU A 22 -5.15 21.96 2.01
CA GLU A 22 -5.60 23.36 2.16
C GLU A 22 -6.55 23.60 3.34
N SER A 23 -7.18 22.56 3.89
CA SER A 23 -8.20 22.66 4.95
C SER A 23 -8.24 21.38 5.79
N GLY A 24 -8.87 21.42 6.97
CA GLY A 24 -8.86 20.28 7.91
C GLY A 24 -7.53 20.10 8.64
N SER A 25 -7.42 19.00 9.39
CA SER A 25 -6.26 18.70 10.25
C SER A 25 -5.71 17.31 9.95
N ARG A 26 -4.40 17.17 9.77
CA ARG A 26 -3.78 15.85 9.71
C ARG A 26 -4.01 15.10 11.02
N ALA A 27 -4.46 13.85 10.95
CA ALA A 27 -4.64 13.01 12.14
C ALA A 27 -3.32 12.86 12.91
N ASN A 28 -3.34 13.16 14.21
CA ASN A 28 -2.25 12.88 15.13
C ASN A 28 -2.72 11.87 16.17
N LEU A 29 -2.24 10.64 16.04
CA LEU A 29 -2.53 9.54 16.96
C LEU A 29 -1.32 9.20 17.85
N CYS A 30 -0.35 10.10 17.98
CA CYS A 30 0.82 9.87 18.83
C CYS A 30 0.40 9.70 20.29
N GLY A 31 0.80 8.59 20.92
CA GLY A 31 0.42 8.26 22.29
C GLY A 31 -1.02 7.80 22.48
N ALA A 32 -1.80 7.63 21.40
CA ALA A 32 -3.12 7.03 21.47
C ALA A 32 -3.01 5.53 21.77
N ASP A 33 -3.83 5.04 22.69
CA ASP A 33 -4.06 3.60 22.85
C ASP A 33 -5.02 3.14 21.74
N LEU A 34 -4.49 2.33 20.83
CA LEU A 34 -5.23 1.72 19.71
C LEU A 34 -5.45 0.22 19.96
N TYR A 35 -5.24 -0.27 21.18
CA TYR A 35 -5.48 -1.66 21.51
C TYR A 35 -6.96 -2.03 21.29
N GLY A 36 -7.20 -3.07 20.50
CA GLY A 36 -8.55 -3.53 20.15
C GLY A 36 -9.29 -2.65 19.13
N ALA A 37 -8.61 -1.69 18.48
CA ALA A 37 -9.20 -0.97 17.36
C ALA A 37 -9.34 -1.89 16.14
N ASP A 38 -10.51 -1.86 15.50
CA ASP A 38 -10.73 -2.56 14.25
C ASP A 38 -9.94 -1.89 13.13
N LEU A 39 -9.18 -2.70 12.39
CA LEU A 39 -8.56 -2.24 11.15
C LEU A 39 -9.61 -2.19 10.05
N PRO A 40 -9.52 -1.24 9.11
CA PRO A 40 -10.37 -1.26 7.93
C PRO A 40 -10.29 -2.61 7.22
N ASP A 41 -11.40 -3.02 6.63
CA ASP A 41 -11.45 -4.21 5.78
C ASP A 41 -10.31 -4.19 4.74
N LEU A 42 -9.80 -5.37 4.41
CA LEU A 42 -8.70 -5.56 3.47
C LEU A 42 -7.38 -4.88 3.91
N THR A 43 -7.15 -4.79 5.22
CA THR A 43 -5.84 -4.44 5.79
C THR A 43 -5.06 -5.71 6.12
N PHE A 44 -3.89 -5.90 5.49
CA PHE A 44 -3.05 -7.08 5.66
C PHE A 44 -1.61 -6.69 5.99
N VAL A 45 -0.98 -7.40 6.92
CA VAL A 45 0.45 -7.32 7.18
C VAL A 45 1.07 -8.67 6.82
N ILE A 46 1.97 -8.66 5.84
CA ILE A 46 2.54 -9.88 5.25
C ILE A 46 4.02 -9.92 5.60
N LEU A 47 4.38 -10.90 6.42
CA LEU A 47 5.74 -11.10 6.92
C LEU A 47 6.43 -12.28 6.21
N GLY A 48 7.76 -12.30 6.25
CA GLY A 48 8.57 -13.38 5.66
C GLY A 48 8.91 -13.22 4.18
N GLU A 49 8.38 -12.18 3.53
CA GLU A 49 8.74 -11.82 2.16
C GLU A 49 10.05 -11.02 2.09
N LYS A 50 10.58 -10.83 0.87
CA LYS A 50 11.85 -10.10 0.64
C LYS A 50 11.84 -8.70 1.24
N TYR A 51 10.68 -8.05 1.20
CA TYR A 51 10.42 -6.74 1.80
C TYR A 51 9.25 -6.87 2.76
N PHE A 52 9.19 -5.98 3.75
CA PHE A 52 7.97 -5.79 4.52
C PHE A 52 6.83 -5.41 3.57
N ILE A 53 5.72 -6.12 3.66
CA ILE A 53 4.52 -5.82 2.87
C ILE A 53 3.35 -5.50 3.78
N SER A 54 2.66 -4.40 3.47
CA SER A 54 1.35 -4.10 4.05
C SER A 54 0.38 -3.66 2.98
N ILE A 55 -0.86 -4.09 3.10
CA ILE A 55 -1.99 -3.63 2.29
C ILE A 55 -2.90 -2.84 3.20
N THR A 56 -3.40 -1.70 2.75
CA THR A 56 -4.34 -0.86 3.50
C THR A 56 -5.54 -0.48 2.66
N ASN A 57 -6.74 -0.65 3.23
CA ASN A 57 -8.03 -0.35 2.59
C ASN A 57 -8.26 -1.07 1.25
N GLY A 58 -7.52 -2.17 0.97
CA GLY A 58 -7.56 -2.85 -0.32
C GLY A 58 -7.07 -2.03 -1.53
N GLU A 59 -6.52 -0.84 -1.31
CA GLU A 59 -6.18 0.11 -2.38
C GLU A 59 -4.67 0.36 -2.47
N TYR A 60 -4.00 0.48 -1.33
CA TYR A 60 -2.57 0.78 -1.26
C TYR A 60 -1.78 -0.44 -0.82
N VAL A 61 -0.65 -0.64 -1.47
CA VAL A 61 0.31 -1.69 -1.15
C VAL A 61 1.66 -1.03 -0.88
N ARG A 62 2.19 -1.32 0.31
CA ARG A 62 3.54 -0.98 0.69
C ARG A 62 4.45 -2.18 0.46
N ALA A 63 5.60 -1.96 -0.19
CA ALA A 63 6.71 -2.89 -0.28
C ALA A 63 8.00 -2.18 0.15
N GLY A 64 8.47 -2.47 1.37
CA GLY A 64 9.63 -1.79 1.96
C GLY A 64 9.38 -0.29 2.16
N CYS A 65 10.14 0.56 1.46
CA CYS A 65 10.00 2.02 1.52
C CYS A 65 9.01 2.58 0.49
N GLN A 66 8.50 1.76 -0.43
CA GLN A 66 7.61 2.17 -1.51
C GLN A 66 6.15 1.91 -1.11
N ASN A 67 5.28 2.91 -1.25
CA ASN A 67 3.86 2.80 -0.95
C ASN A 67 3.05 3.44 -2.07
N HIS A 68 2.40 2.60 -2.85
CA HIS A 68 1.69 2.98 -4.08
C HIS A 68 0.37 2.24 -4.16
N THR A 69 -0.53 2.70 -5.01
CA THR A 69 -1.81 2.03 -5.27
C THR A 69 -1.59 0.70 -6.00
N VAL A 70 -2.55 -0.21 -5.88
CA VAL A 70 -2.59 -1.46 -6.65
C VAL A 70 -2.49 -1.19 -8.14
N GLU A 71 -3.16 -0.15 -8.64
CA GLU A 71 -3.15 0.20 -10.06
C GLU A 71 -1.77 0.66 -10.54
N GLU A 72 -1.07 1.49 -9.76
CA GLU A 72 0.29 1.92 -10.06
C GLU A 72 1.24 0.72 -10.07
N TRP A 73 1.15 -0.15 -9.06
CA TRP A 73 1.94 -1.37 -9.00
C TRP A 73 1.73 -2.27 -10.22
N ARG A 74 0.55 -2.26 -10.86
CA ARG A 74 0.28 -3.06 -12.07
C ARG A 74 0.76 -2.41 -13.36
N LYS A 75 1.18 -1.14 -13.32
CA LYS A 75 1.55 -0.35 -14.50
C LYS A 75 3.03 0.04 -14.56
N TYR A 76 3.80 -0.17 -13.48
CA TYR A 76 5.21 0.22 -13.49
C TYR A 76 6.02 -0.49 -14.57
N SER A 77 6.88 0.30 -15.20
CA SER A 77 7.90 -0.15 -16.13
C SER A 77 9.06 -0.83 -15.42
N LYS A 78 9.83 -1.61 -16.18
CA LYS A 78 11.07 -2.25 -15.69
C LYS A 78 12.05 -1.22 -15.13
N GLN A 79 12.14 -0.03 -15.72
CA GLN A 79 13.02 1.04 -15.25
C GLN A 79 12.57 1.58 -13.89
N GLU A 80 11.30 1.95 -13.72
CA GLU A 80 10.78 2.51 -12.47
C GLU A 80 10.99 1.53 -11.29
N ILE A 81 10.73 0.24 -11.50
CA ILE A 81 11.01 -0.79 -10.49
C ILE A 81 12.51 -0.90 -10.17
N THR A 82 13.36 -0.78 -11.20
CA THR A 82 14.82 -0.76 -11.00
C THR A 82 15.28 0.45 -10.19
N GLU A 83 14.65 1.60 -10.36
CA GLU A 83 14.99 2.81 -9.62
C GLU A 83 14.65 2.71 -8.12
N MET A 84 13.73 1.81 -7.73
CA MET A 84 13.32 1.63 -6.32
C MET A 84 14.37 0.93 -5.45
N ASP A 85 14.93 -0.20 -5.90
CA ASP A 85 16.00 -0.96 -5.19
C ASP A 85 16.81 -1.86 -6.15
N GLY A 86 17.00 -1.40 -7.37
CA GLY A 86 17.81 -2.07 -8.40
C GLY A 86 17.33 -3.47 -8.74
N ARG A 87 18.29 -4.37 -8.93
CA ARG A 87 18.02 -5.77 -9.32
C ARG A 87 17.22 -6.55 -8.27
N LYS A 88 17.27 -6.15 -6.99
CA LYS A 88 16.52 -6.83 -5.93
C LYS A 88 15.02 -6.57 -6.08
N ALA A 89 14.63 -5.32 -6.32
CA ALA A 89 13.24 -4.96 -6.62
C ALA A 89 12.76 -5.66 -7.89
N LEU A 90 13.54 -5.59 -8.98
CA LEU A 90 13.22 -6.28 -10.23
C LEU A 90 12.93 -7.77 -10.05
N LYS A 91 13.81 -8.50 -9.35
CA LYS A 91 13.65 -9.94 -9.12
C LYS A 91 12.43 -10.26 -8.25
N PHE A 92 12.09 -9.37 -7.33
CA PHE A 92 10.96 -9.57 -6.41
C PHE A 92 9.61 -9.17 -7.01
N TYR A 93 9.61 -8.27 -7.99
CA TYR A 93 8.40 -7.66 -8.52
C TYR A 93 7.32 -8.65 -9.01
N PRO A 94 7.63 -9.75 -9.72
CA PRO A 94 6.61 -10.75 -10.08
C PRO A 94 5.95 -11.40 -8.85
N ARG A 95 6.72 -11.62 -7.78
CA ARG A 95 6.20 -12.14 -6.50
C ARG A 95 5.29 -11.11 -5.83
N LEU A 96 5.65 -9.83 -5.86
CA LEU A 96 4.79 -8.76 -5.36
C LEU A 96 3.43 -8.74 -6.08
N LEU A 97 3.42 -8.80 -7.43
CA LEU A 97 2.18 -8.84 -8.20
C LEU A 97 1.33 -10.08 -7.88
N SER A 98 1.96 -11.25 -7.70
CA SER A 98 1.26 -12.46 -7.27
C SER A 98 0.63 -12.34 -5.88
N ILE A 99 1.28 -11.65 -4.94
CA ILE A 99 0.71 -11.36 -3.61
C ILE A 99 -0.50 -10.43 -3.75
N ILE A 100 -0.39 -9.39 -4.56
CA ILE A 100 -1.48 -8.45 -4.82
C ILE A 100 -2.69 -9.20 -5.41
N ASP A 101 -2.47 -10.06 -6.41
CA ASP A 101 -3.54 -10.88 -7.01
C ASP A 101 -4.23 -11.79 -5.98
N PHE A 102 -3.46 -12.40 -5.09
CA PHE A 102 -4.00 -13.30 -4.07
C PHE A 102 -4.95 -12.60 -3.10
N TYR A 103 -4.57 -11.41 -2.60
CA TYR A 103 -5.34 -10.70 -1.59
C TYR A 103 -6.44 -9.79 -2.16
N LEU A 104 -6.20 -9.22 -3.35
CA LEU A 104 -7.02 -8.13 -3.90
C LEU A 104 -7.65 -8.49 -5.25
N GLY A 105 -7.48 -9.73 -5.70
CA GLY A 105 -8.01 -10.23 -6.95
C GLY A 105 -7.06 -10.04 -8.13
N ALA A 106 -7.17 -10.94 -9.10
CA ALA A 106 -6.35 -10.93 -10.31
C ALA A 106 -6.62 -9.65 -11.14
N GLY A 107 -5.55 -9.13 -11.75
CA GLY A 107 -5.64 -7.99 -12.66
C GLY A 107 -4.52 -8.05 -13.70
N GLU A 108 -4.43 -7.01 -14.53
CA GLU A 108 -3.39 -6.94 -15.54
C GLU A 108 -2.00 -6.78 -14.90
N TRP A 109 -1.00 -7.44 -15.50
CA TRP A 109 0.40 -7.32 -15.15
C TRP A 109 1.13 -6.62 -16.29
N PRO A 110 2.21 -5.87 -16.04
CA PRO A 110 3.02 -5.29 -17.10
C PRO A 110 3.55 -6.37 -18.04
N ASP A 111 3.49 -6.09 -19.35
CA ASP A 111 3.86 -7.07 -20.38
C ASP A 111 5.29 -7.60 -20.21
N TRP A 112 6.22 -6.74 -19.79
CA TRP A 112 7.62 -7.09 -19.57
C TRP A 112 7.83 -8.13 -18.47
N VAL A 113 6.86 -8.31 -17.56
CA VAL A 113 6.92 -9.34 -16.51
C VAL A 113 6.50 -10.71 -17.06
N LYS A 114 5.57 -10.74 -18.03
CA LYS A 114 5.10 -11.98 -18.66
C LYS A 114 6.14 -12.56 -19.62
N SER A 115 6.88 -11.70 -20.31
CA SER A 115 7.88 -12.11 -21.30
C SER A 115 9.12 -12.79 -20.71
N ASP A 116 9.51 -12.47 -19.47
CA ASP A 116 10.70 -13.04 -18.81
C ASP A 116 10.45 -14.47 -18.25
N GLY A 117 9.26 -15.06 -18.48
CA GLY A 117 8.89 -16.42 -18.04
C GLY A 117 8.95 -17.52 -19.11
N GLU A 118 9.37 -17.19 -20.34
CA GLU A 118 9.45 -18.12 -21.48
C GLU A 118 10.90 -18.55 -21.85
N GLU A 119 11.90 -18.35 -20.98
CA GLU A 119 13.27 -18.90 -21.16
C GLU A 119 13.60 -20.06 -20.21
#